data_AF-A0A8T7JBR7-F1
#
_entry.id   AF-A0A8T7JBR7-F1
#
_cell.length_a   1.000
_cell.length_b   1.000
_cell.length_c   1.000
_cell.angle_alpha   90.00
_cell.angle_beta   90.00
_cell.angle_gamma   90.00
#
_symmetry.space_group_name_H-M   'P 1'
#
loop_
_entity.id
_entity.type
_entity.pdbx_description
1 polymer ?
#
loop_
_entity_poly.entity_id
_entity_poly.type
_entity_poly.pdbx_seq_one_letter_code
_entity_poly.pdbx_strand_id
1 'polypeptide(L)' 'MYAYDALDQAMVQNRVDEFSKQVARRLEGQLSEDEFKPLRLQNGLYLQLHAYM' A
#
# COMPACT_ATOMS: atom_id res chain seq x y z
N MET A 1 -10.09 26.27 3.33
CA MET A 1 -9.40 25.15 2.65
C MET A 1 -8.48 24.52 3.69
N TYR A 2 -8.47 23.20 3.83
CA TYR A 2 -7.56 22.52 4.77
C TYR A 2 -6.13 22.71 4.27
N ALA A 3 -5.26 23.33 5.07
CA ALA A 3 -3.85 23.49 4.73
C ALA A 3 -3.12 22.27 5.27
N TYR A 4 -2.61 21.43 4.37
CA TYR A 4 -1.72 20.33 4.75
C TYR A 4 -0.49 20.93 5.44
N ASP A 5 -0.26 20.53 6.68
CA ASP A 5 0.92 20.96 7.42
C ASP A 5 2.04 19.91 7.32
N ALA A 6 3.19 20.23 7.91
CA ALA A 6 4.35 19.34 7.88
C ALA A 6 4.10 17.99 8.58
N LEU A 7 3.16 17.95 9.54
CA LEU A 7 2.80 16.72 10.23
C LEU A 7 2.00 15.81 9.30
N ASP A 8 1.02 16.36 8.58
CA ASP A 8 0.25 15.60 7.59
C ASP A 8 1.16 15.02 6.50
N GLN A 9 2.12 15.81 6.02
CA GLN A 9 3.10 15.36 5.03
C GLN A 9 3.98 14.21 5.55
N ALA A 10 4.48 14.34 6.78
CA ALA A 10 5.27 13.29 7.41
C ALA A 10 4.45 12.00 7.61
N MET A 11 3.17 12.11 7.99
CA MET A 11 2.28 10.95 8.13
C MET A 11 2.05 10.22 6.80
N VAL A 12 1.90 10.96 5.69
CA VAL A 12 1.79 10.34 4.36
C VAL A 12 3.09 9.66 3.97
N GLN A 13 4.23 10.33 4.15
CA GLN A 13 5.54 9.76 3.80
C GLN A 13 5.82 8.46 4.55
N ASN A 14 5.56 8.43 5.86
CA ASN A 14 5.74 7.23 6.67
C ASN A 14 4.89 6.05 6.16
N ARG A 15 3.64 6.30 5.76
CA ARG A 15 2.77 5.26 5.19
C ARG A 15 3.28 4.77 3.84
N VAL A 16 3.76 5.68 2.99
CA VAL A 16 4.36 5.32 1.70
C VAL A 16 5.59 4.44 1.90
N ASP A 17 6.47 4.80 2.84
CA ASP A 17 7.69 4.06 3.14
C ASP A 17 7.39 2.66 3.69
N GLU A 18 6.41 2.54 4.56
CA GLU A 18 5.95 1.25 5.10
C GLU A 18 5.39 0.35 3.99
N PHE A 19 4.44 0.86 3.21
CA PHE A 19 3.79 0.09 2.17
C PHE A 19 4.78 -0.32 1.05
N SER A 20 5.73 0.56 0.70
CA SER A 20 6.78 0.25 -0.28
C SER A 20 7.65 -0.94 0.14
N LYS A 21 7.97 -1.06 1.44
CA LYS A 21 8.71 -2.21 1.97
C LYS A 21 7.89 -3.49 1.91
N GLN A 22 6.58 -3.43 2.18
CA GLN A 22 5.69 -4.58 2.07
C GLN A 22 5.58 -5.06 0.62
N VAL A 23 5.50 -4.14 -0.34
CA VAL A 23 5.55 -4.44 -1.78
C VAL A 23 6.87 -5.12 -2.16
N ALA A 24 8.02 -4.57 -1.73
CA ALA A 24 9.33 -5.17 -2.01
C ALA A 24 9.41 -6.62 -1.51
N ARG A 25 8.98 -6.88 -0.27
CA ARG A 25 8.92 -8.24 0.29
C ARG A 25 8.02 -9.19 -0.50
N ARG A 26 6.88 -8.69 -1.01
CA ARG A 26 5.98 -9.46 -1.87
C ARG A 26 6.63 -9.82 -3.22
N LEU A 27 7.38 -8.89 -3.81
CA LEU A 27 8.12 -9.11 -5.06
C LEU A 27 9.29 -10.09 -4.87
N GLU A 28 9.95 -10.04 -3.72
CA GLU A 28 11.03 -10.97 -3.32
C GLU A 28 10.50 -12.36 -2.91
N GLY A 29 9.17 -12.55 -2.83
CA GLY A 29 8.55 -13.80 -2.39
C GLY A 29 8.61 -14.05 -0.88
N GLN A 30 9.07 -13.07 -0.09
CA GLN A 30 9.13 -13.12 1.38
C GLN A 30 7.77 -12.82 2.04
N LEU A 31 6.76 -12.47 1.25
CA LEU A 31 5.39 -12.25 1.66
C LEU A 31 4.48 -12.87 0.60
N SER A 32 3.60 -13.79 0.99
CA SER A 32 2.68 -14.45 0.07
C SER A 32 1.59 -13.47 -0.44
N GLU A 33 0.88 -13.84 -1.50
CA GLU A 33 -0.24 -13.03 -2.00
C GLU A 33 -1.36 -12.90 -0.97
N ASP A 34 -1.67 -13.99 -0.25
CA ASP A 34 -2.73 -14.01 0.75
C ASP A 34 -2.40 -13.13 1.97
N GLU A 35 -1.13 -13.08 2.38
CA GLU A 35 -0.64 -12.19 3.44
C GLU A 35 -0.56 -10.73 2.97
N PHE A 36 -0.23 -10.50 1.70
CA PHE A 36 -0.12 -9.16 1.13
C PHE A 36 -1.48 -8.52 0.84
N LYS A 37 -2.49 -9.32 0.47
CA LYS A 37 -3.86 -8.88 0.15
C LYS A 37 -4.46 -7.92 1.19
N PRO A 38 -4.50 -8.22 2.51
CA PRO A 38 -5.05 -7.29 3.49
C PRO A 38 -4.25 -5.98 3.57
N LEU A 39 -2.92 -6.02 3.47
CA LEU A 39 -2.05 -4.83 3.50
C LEU A 39 -2.33 -3.90 2.31
N ARG A 40 -2.49 -4.48 1.12
CA ARG A 40 -2.85 -3.76 -0.09
C ARG A 40 -4.22 -3.10 0.03
N LEU A 41 -5.21 -3.81 0.56
CA LEU A 41 -6.57 -3.29 0.73
C LEU A 41 -6.67 -2.18 1.78
N GLN A 42 -5.92 -2.28 2.89
CA GLN A 42 -5.82 -1.21 3.89
C GLN A 42 -5.26 0.09 3.30
N ASN A 43 -4.38 -0.02 2.30
CA ASN A 43 -3.85 1.11 1.54
C ASN A 43 -4.75 1.53 0.37
N GLY A 44 -5.98 0.99 0.26
CA GLY A 44 -6.96 1.38 -0.75
C GLY A 44 -6.62 0.93 -2.17
N LEU A 45 -5.64 0.04 -2.34
CA LEU A 45 -5.26 -0.48 -3.64
C LEU A 45 -6.09 -1.72 -3.93
N TYR A 46 -6.82 -1.72 -5.04
CA TYR A 46 -7.64 -2.85 -5.48
C TYR A 46 -7.04 -3.45 -6.75
N LEU A 47 -6.89 -4.79 -6.75
CA LEU A 47 -6.49 -5.54 -7.92
C LEU A 47 -7.72 -6.17 -8.55
N GLN A 48 -8.05 -5.77 -9.77
CA GLN A 48 -9.12 -6.39 -10.53
C GLN A 48 -8.59 -7.71 -11.12
N LEU A 49 -9.08 -8.83 -10.60
CA LEU A 49 -8.71 -10.18 -11.06
C LEU A 49 -9.56 -10.66 -12.24
N HIS A 50 -10.65 -9.97 -12.56
CA HIS A 50 -11.55 -10.31 -13.65
C HIS A 50 -11.76 -9.07 -14.52
N ALA A 51 -10.98 -8.95 -15.60
CA ALA A 51 -11.46 -8.22 -16.75
C ALA A 51 -12.49 -9.13 -17.43
N TYR A 52 -13.72 -8.65 -17.59
CA TYR A 52 -14.72 -9.32 -18.43
C TYR A 52 -14.12 -9.51 -19.83
N MET A 53 -14.11 -10.76 -20.32
CA MET A 53 -14.21 -11.05 -21.74
C MET A 53 -15.69 -11.07 -22.12
#